data_AF-A0A928JKJ4-F1
#
_entry.id   AF-A0A928JKJ4-F1
#
_cell.length_a   1.000
_cell.length_b   1.000
_cell.length_c   1.000
_cell.angle_alpha   90.00
_cell.angle_beta   90.00
_cell.angle_gamma   90.00
#
_symmetry.space_group_name_H-M   'P 1'
#
loop_
_entity.id
_entity.type
_entity.pdbx_description
1 polymer ?
#
loop_
_entity_poly.entity_id
_entity_poly.type
_entity_poly.pdbx_seq_one_letter_code
_entity_poly.pdbx_strand_id
1 'polypeptide(L)'
;MKNKDTFITITGLNHYLGTNPFRVGRLVKLIKEEDNPHDSDAIRVVMPYLDTVGYVANSVYTVYQGTLSASRIYERTEETAYAQVMFITRSSVIARLLTKEEAVEIFNSQNDFFSDITPRSGSEGLSSDFDEGYDGVLNMGEDAISF
;
A
#
# COMPACT_ATOMS: atom_id res chain seq x y z
N MET A 1 -6.04 -6.31 -22.78
CA MET A 1 -4.80 -5.58 -23.13
C MET A 1 -3.73 -6.04 -22.15
N LYS A 2 -2.49 -6.31 -22.57
CA LYS A 2 -1.39 -6.50 -21.62
C LYS A 2 -1.23 -5.17 -20.85
N ASN A 3 -1.45 -5.17 -19.54
CA ASN A 3 -1.36 -3.96 -18.74
C ASN A 3 0.09 -3.45 -18.78
N LYS A 4 0.25 -2.19 -19.16
CA LYS A 4 1.52 -1.48 -19.00
C LYS A 4 1.68 -1.19 -17.50
N ASP A 5 2.80 -1.59 -16.93
CA ASP A 5 3.12 -1.29 -15.53
C ASP A 5 2.89 0.20 -15.28
N THR A 6 1.98 0.49 -14.37
CA THR A 6 1.62 1.86 -13.99
C THR A 6 2.24 2.14 -12.64
N PHE A 7 3.12 3.14 -12.59
CA PHE A 7 3.76 3.56 -11.36
C PHE A 7 3.17 4.87 -10.87
N ILE A 8 3.14 5.04 -9.56
CA ILE A 8 2.73 6.26 -8.88
C ILE A 8 3.84 6.72 -7.94
N THR A 9 3.88 8.01 -7.68
CA THR A 9 4.69 8.58 -6.60
C THR A 9 3.79 8.84 -5.40
N ILE A 10 4.19 8.37 -4.23
CA ILE A 10 3.55 8.66 -2.94
C ILE A 10 4.41 9.73 -2.25
N THR A 11 3.76 10.80 -1.82
CA THR A 11 4.37 11.97 -1.20
C THR A 11 3.65 12.34 0.10
N GLY A 12 4.06 13.45 0.72
CA GLY A 12 3.49 13.92 1.99
C GLY A 12 3.89 13.07 3.20
N LEU A 13 4.89 12.21 3.07
CA LEU A 13 5.26 11.22 4.10
C LEU A 13 5.64 11.86 5.44
N ASN A 14 6.26 13.05 5.39
CA ASN A 14 6.72 13.78 6.58
C ASN A 14 5.59 14.37 7.44
N HIS A 15 4.37 14.42 6.92
CA HIS A 15 3.18 14.75 7.71
C HIS A 15 2.70 13.56 8.56
N TYR A 16 3.33 12.40 8.37
CA TYR A 16 3.00 11.13 9.02
C TYR A 16 4.26 10.50 9.62
N LEU A 17 4.50 9.21 9.37
CA LEU A 17 5.63 8.45 9.91
C LEU A 17 6.88 8.46 9.01
N GLY A 18 6.93 9.34 8.01
CA GLY A 18 8.02 9.39 7.04
C GLY A 18 8.09 8.10 6.22
N THR A 19 9.31 7.65 5.95
CA THR A 19 9.55 6.42 5.15
C THR A 19 9.55 5.13 5.98
N ASN A 20 9.52 5.23 7.31
CA ASN A 20 9.60 4.10 8.24
C ASN A 20 8.57 2.98 8.01
N PRO A 21 7.28 3.25 7.69
CA PRO A 21 6.30 2.17 7.54
C PRO A 21 6.44 1.39 6.22
N PHE A 22 7.17 1.95 5.25
CA PHE A 22 7.32 1.37 3.92
C PHE A 22 8.44 0.32 3.88
N ARG A 23 8.19 -0.77 3.16
CA ARG A 23 9.20 -1.78 2.79
C ARG A 23 8.98 -2.16 1.33
N VAL A 24 10.05 -2.36 0.57
CA VAL A 24 9.96 -2.84 -0.82
C VAL A 24 9.22 -4.19 -0.84
N GLY A 25 8.29 -4.34 -1.78
CA GLY A 25 7.42 -5.51 -1.92
C GLY A 25 6.11 -5.42 -1.11
N ARG A 26 6.00 -4.51 -0.13
CA ARG A 26 4.80 -4.36 0.70
C ARG A 26 3.63 -3.79 -0.10
N LEU A 27 2.41 -4.25 0.20
CA LEU A 27 1.18 -3.68 -0.34
C LEU A 27 0.75 -2.43 0.43
N VAL A 28 0.20 -1.47 -0.30
CA VAL A 28 -0.51 -0.30 0.22
C VAL A 28 -1.88 -0.21 -0.42
N LYS A 29 -2.85 0.31 0.33
CA LYS A 29 -4.20 0.55 -0.17
C LYS A 29 -4.33 2.02 -0.55
N LEU A 30 -4.92 2.27 -1.72
CA LEU A 30 -5.24 3.59 -2.25
C LEU A 30 -6.74 3.79 -2.08
N ILE A 31 -7.14 4.93 -1.54
CA ILE A 31 -8.56 5.26 -1.37
C ILE A 31 -8.77 6.68 -1.89
N LYS A 32 -9.79 6.88 -2.72
CA LYS A 32 -10.17 8.21 -3.17
C LYS A 32 -10.71 9.03 -1.99
N GLU A 33 -10.50 10.33 -2.04
CA GLU A 33 -10.91 11.24 -0.97
C GLU A 33 -11.60 12.47 -1.59
N GLU A 34 -12.80 12.26 -2.14
CA GLU A 34 -13.59 13.29 -2.86
C GLU A 34 -13.87 14.54 -2.01
N ASP A 35 -14.05 14.34 -0.71
CA ASP A 35 -14.33 15.41 0.25
C ASP A 35 -13.06 16.13 0.74
N ASN A 36 -11.89 15.86 0.13
CA ASN A 36 -10.66 16.53 0.52
C ASN A 36 -10.76 18.05 0.24
N PRO A 37 -10.48 18.92 1.23
CA PRO A 37 -10.71 20.36 1.09
C PRO A 37 -9.72 21.07 0.14
N HIS A 38 -8.68 20.37 -0.32
CA HIS A 38 -7.61 20.95 -1.13
C HIS A 38 -7.57 20.42 -2.57
N ASP A 39 -7.87 19.13 -2.77
CA ASP A 39 -7.78 18.47 -4.08
C ASP A 39 -8.90 17.44 -4.21
N SER A 40 -9.86 17.68 -5.11
CA SER A 40 -10.97 16.74 -5.36
C SER A 40 -10.50 15.40 -5.95
N ASP A 41 -9.29 15.35 -6.50
CA ASP A 41 -8.68 14.13 -7.03
C ASP A 41 -7.71 13.50 -6.01
N ALA A 42 -7.81 13.88 -4.74
CA ALA A 42 -6.96 13.33 -3.69
C ALA A 42 -7.14 11.82 -3.57
N ILE A 43 -6.01 11.11 -3.54
CA ILE A 43 -5.96 9.67 -3.29
C ILE A 43 -5.04 9.44 -2.10
N ARG A 44 -5.64 9.12 -0.95
CA ARG A 44 -4.90 8.79 0.27
C ARG A 44 -4.30 7.39 0.15
N VAL A 45 -3.09 7.25 0.68
CA VAL A 45 -2.41 5.96 0.81
C VAL A 45 -2.50 5.53 2.26
N VAL A 46 -3.06 4.35 2.49
CA VAL A 46 -3.22 3.76 3.82
C VAL A 46 -2.54 2.40 3.89
N MET A 47 -2.15 2.00 5.09
CA MET A 47 -1.60 0.67 5.39
C MET A 47 -2.43 0.02 6.51
N PRO A 48 -2.45 -1.32 6.65
CA PRO A 48 -3.07 -1.92 7.83
C PRO A 48 -2.51 -1.32 9.13
N TYR A 49 -3.39 -1.02 10.10
CA TYR A 49 -3.09 -0.41 11.42
C TYR A 49 -2.57 1.02 11.42
N LEU A 50 -2.36 1.59 10.24
CA LEU A 50 -1.94 2.95 10.06
C LEU A 50 -3.04 3.64 9.27
N ASP A 51 -3.43 4.83 9.67
CA ASP A 51 -4.33 5.62 8.83
C ASP A 51 -3.57 6.08 7.56
N THR A 52 -3.74 7.33 7.17
CA THR A 52 -3.00 7.87 6.05
C THR A 52 -1.49 7.85 6.34
N VAL A 53 -0.72 7.27 5.43
CA VAL A 53 0.75 7.28 5.45
C VAL A 53 1.34 8.18 4.38
N GLY A 54 0.50 8.73 3.51
CA GLY A 54 0.85 9.66 2.45
C GLY A 54 -0.28 9.82 1.44
N TYR A 55 0.01 10.54 0.36
CA TYR A 55 -0.91 10.77 -0.75
C TYR A 55 -0.24 10.46 -2.08
N VAL A 56 -1.04 10.06 -3.07
CA VAL A 56 -0.56 10.01 -4.45
C VAL A 56 -0.24 11.42 -4.91
N ALA A 57 0.96 11.62 -5.44
CA ALA A 57 1.42 12.90 -5.91
C ALA A 57 0.58 13.38 -7.10
N ASN A 58 0.13 14.63 -7.06
CA ASN A 58 -0.61 15.23 -8.17
C ASN A 58 0.17 16.36 -8.88
N SER A 59 1.00 17.08 -8.13
CA SER A 59 1.76 18.23 -8.65
C SER A 59 3.02 17.82 -9.41
N VAL A 60 3.37 18.59 -10.46
CA VAL A 60 4.59 18.41 -11.28
C VAL A 60 5.88 18.44 -10.46
N TYR A 61 5.88 19.08 -9.29
CA TYR A 61 7.03 19.12 -8.39
C TYR A 61 7.19 17.85 -7.55
N THR A 62 6.11 17.09 -7.38
CA THR A 62 6.04 15.90 -6.52
C THR A 62 5.94 14.60 -7.30
N VAL A 63 5.42 14.64 -8.53
CA VAL A 63 5.33 13.48 -9.41
C VAL A 63 6.70 13.20 -10.01
N TYR A 64 7.28 12.04 -9.72
CA TYR A 64 8.53 11.64 -10.35
C TYR A 64 8.32 11.27 -11.82
N GLN A 65 9.33 11.56 -12.64
CA GLN A 65 9.33 11.17 -14.04
C GLN A 65 9.16 9.65 -14.18
N GLY A 66 8.29 9.24 -15.12
CA GLY A 66 7.93 7.83 -15.32
C GLY A 66 6.78 7.34 -14.45
N THR A 67 6.26 8.18 -13.54
CA THR A 67 5.04 7.87 -12.75
C THR A 67 3.84 8.70 -13.20
N LEU A 68 2.63 8.24 -12.86
CA LEU A 68 1.37 8.95 -13.11
C LEU A 68 0.96 9.78 -11.88
N SER A 69 0.26 10.87 -12.15
CA SER A 69 -0.34 11.74 -11.13
C SER A 69 -1.63 11.15 -10.58
N ALA A 70 -2.07 11.65 -9.42
CA ALA A 70 -3.34 11.29 -8.80
C ALA A 70 -4.52 11.41 -9.78
N SER A 71 -4.74 12.58 -10.40
CA SER A 71 -5.83 12.78 -11.36
C SER A 71 -5.83 11.77 -12.51
N ARG A 72 -4.65 11.36 -13.01
CA ARG A 72 -4.54 10.38 -14.11
C ARG A 72 -4.94 8.98 -13.71
N ILE A 73 -4.66 8.57 -12.47
CA ILE A 73 -5.08 7.26 -11.98
C ILE A 73 -6.50 7.32 -11.40
N TYR A 74 -6.96 8.48 -10.96
CA TYR A 74 -8.30 8.69 -10.41
C TYR A 74 -9.38 8.26 -11.41
N GLU A 75 -9.27 8.69 -12.66
CA GLU A 75 -10.20 8.33 -13.74
C GLU A 75 -10.18 6.82 -14.11
N ARG A 76 -9.12 6.10 -13.73
CA ARG A 76 -8.84 4.72 -14.18
C ARG A 76 -9.02 3.68 -13.10
N THR A 77 -9.21 4.10 -11.86
CA THR A 77 -9.28 3.23 -10.70
C THR A 77 -10.66 3.34 -10.06
N GLU A 78 -11.05 2.30 -9.33
CA GLU A 78 -12.26 2.31 -8.50
C GLU A 78 -12.05 3.21 -7.26
N GLU A 79 -13.02 3.21 -6.36
CA GLU A 79 -12.93 3.91 -5.07
C GLU A 79 -11.73 3.44 -4.23
N THR A 80 -11.41 2.15 -4.36
CA THR A 80 -10.27 1.52 -3.71
C THR A 80 -9.39 0.84 -4.75
N ALA A 81 -8.08 0.99 -4.62
CA ALA A 81 -7.10 0.26 -5.41
C ALA A 81 -5.92 -0.18 -4.53
N TYR A 82 -5.04 -1.01 -5.08
CA TYR A 82 -3.85 -1.50 -4.38
C TYR A 82 -2.59 -1.22 -5.18
N ALA A 83 -1.50 -0.96 -4.47
CA ALA A 83 -0.20 -0.77 -5.08
C ALA A 83 0.89 -1.50 -4.29
N GLN A 84 1.91 -1.98 -4.99
CA GLN A 84 3.09 -2.59 -4.40
C GLN A 84 4.22 -1.57 -4.32
N VAL A 85 4.85 -1.43 -3.16
CA VAL A 85 6.03 -0.58 -2.96
C VAL A 85 7.20 -1.15 -3.77
N MET A 86 7.75 -0.36 -4.70
CA MET A 86 8.86 -0.78 -5.55
C MET A 86 10.17 -0.12 -5.13
N PHE A 87 10.12 1.17 -4.77
CA PHE A 87 11.29 1.94 -4.36
C PHE A 87 10.93 2.93 -3.25
N ILE A 88 11.86 3.15 -2.33
CA ILE A 88 11.72 4.11 -1.24
C ILE A 88 12.88 5.11 -1.39
N THR A 89 12.55 6.40 -1.48
CA THR A 89 13.54 7.49 -1.49
C THR A 89 13.59 8.14 -0.11
N ARG A 90 14.36 9.23 0.04
CA ARG A 90 14.41 9.98 1.31
C ARG A 90 13.08 10.65 1.67
N SER A 91 12.24 10.96 0.68
CA SER A 91 11.04 11.80 0.89
C SER A 91 9.77 11.25 0.24
N SER A 92 9.90 10.21 -0.59
CA SER A 92 8.80 9.70 -1.40
C SER A 92 8.92 8.19 -1.57
N VAL A 93 7.84 7.56 -2.03
CA VAL A 93 7.80 6.16 -2.39
C VAL A 93 7.30 6.01 -3.81
N ILE A 94 7.91 5.13 -4.60
CA ILE A 94 7.40 4.74 -5.91
C ILE A 94 6.71 3.39 -5.73
N ALA A 95 5.44 3.33 -6.11
CA ALA A 95 4.64 2.11 -6.03
C ALA A 95 4.06 1.76 -7.40
N ARG A 96 3.92 0.46 -7.67
CA ARG A 96 3.28 -0.08 -8.87
C ARG A 96 1.82 -0.36 -8.58
N LEU A 97 0.93 0.24 -9.35
CA LEU A 97 -0.50 -0.04 -9.28
C LEU A 97 -0.76 -1.49 -9.73
N LEU A 98 -1.62 -2.20 -9.00
CA LEU A 98 -1.92 -3.61 -9.20
C LEU A 98 -3.33 -3.81 -9.73
N THR A 99 -3.55 -4.91 -10.45
CA THR A 99 -4.91 -5.46 -10.61
C THR A 99 -5.36 -6.15 -9.31
N LYS A 100 -6.67 -6.42 -9.20
CA LYS A 100 -7.23 -7.14 -8.05
C LYS A 100 -6.58 -8.52 -7.90
N GLU A 101 -6.38 -9.22 -9.02
CA GLU A 101 -5.74 -10.54 -9.07
C GLU A 101 -4.30 -10.48 -8.57
N GLU A 102 -3.49 -9.53 -9.06
CA GLU A 102 -2.10 -9.36 -8.62
C GLU A 102 -2.01 -9.03 -7.12
N ALA A 103 -2.93 -8.20 -6.60
CA ALA A 103 -2.96 -7.87 -5.19
C ALA A 103 -3.25 -9.09 -4.31
N VAL A 104 -4.20 -9.93 -4.73
CA VAL A 104 -4.53 -11.20 -4.04
C VAL A 104 -3.37 -12.18 -4.10
N GLU A 105 -2.73 -12.35 -5.26
CA GLU A 105 -1.56 -13.22 -5.42
C GLU A 105 -0.40 -12.81 -4.50
N ILE A 106 -0.08 -11.50 -4.47
CA ILE A 106 0.99 -10.98 -3.60
C ILE A 106 0.63 -11.17 -2.13
N PHE A 107 -0.61 -10.87 -1.74
CA PHE A 107 -1.06 -11.03 -0.35
C PHE A 107 -0.96 -12.49 0.11
N ASN A 108 -1.45 -13.43 -0.69
CA ASN A 108 -1.35 -14.85 -0.38
C ASN A 108 0.11 -15.31 -0.30
N SER A 109 0.96 -14.90 -1.25
CA SER A 109 2.38 -15.27 -1.24
C SER A 109 3.13 -14.75 0.01
N GLN A 110 2.74 -13.57 0.52
CA GLN A 110 3.31 -13.02 1.74
C GLN A 110 2.84 -13.81 2.95
N ASN A 111 1.55 -14.13 3.05
CA ASN A 111 1.01 -14.94 4.15
C ASN A 111 1.59 -16.35 4.18
N ASP A 112 1.71 -17.01 3.02
CA ASP A 112 2.30 -18.35 2.93
C ASP A 112 3.76 -18.33 3.41
N PHE A 113 4.54 -17.32 2.98
CA PHE A 113 5.92 -17.13 3.45
C PHE A 113 6.00 -16.94 4.97
N PHE A 114 5.11 -16.15 5.57
CA PHE A 114 5.07 -15.97 7.03
C PHE A 114 4.67 -17.26 7.75
N SER A 115 3.75 -18.05 7.17
CA SER A 115 3.31 -19.32 7.74
C SER A 115 4.40 -20.41 7.73
N ASP A 116 5.29 -20.38 6.72
CA ASP A 116 6.40 -21.33 6.58
C ASP A 116 7.56 -21.03 7.53
N ILE A 117 7.75 -19.77 7.93
CA ILE A 117 8.79 -19.36 8.88
C ILE A 117 8.32 -19.36 10.34
N THR A 118 7.00 -19.37 10.60
CA THR A 118 6.46 -19.60 11.94
C THR A 118 6.53 -21.10 12.29
N PRO A 119 7.27 -21.51 13.34
CA PRO A 119 7.40 -22.91 13.69
C PRO A 119 6.05 -23.53 14.03
N ARG A 120 5.67 -24.61 13.33
CA ARG A 120 4.49 -25.40 13.70
C ARG A 120 4.77 -26.14 15.02
N SER A 121 4.15 -25.63 16.09
CA SER A 121 4.00 -26.19 17.44
C SER A 121 5.18 -26.05 18.43
N GLY A 122 4.94 -25.23 19.46
CA GLY A 122 5.22 -25.55 20.86
C GLY A 122 6.65 -25.41 21.37
N SER A 123 7.03 -24.23 21.86
CA SER A 123 7.52 -24.00 23.24
C SER A 123 8.00 -22.55 23.41
N GLU A 124 7.60 -21.99 24.54
CA GLU A 124 7.84 -20.66 25.08
C GLU A 124 9.26 -20.12 24.81
N GLY A 125 9.39 -18.88 24.31
CA GLY A 125 10.69 -18.21 24.30
C GLY A 125 10.94 -17.03 23.37
N LEU A 126 10.03 -16.62 22.49
CA LEU A 126 10.20 -15.45 21.61
C LEU A 126 8.86 -14.69 21.45
N SER A 127 8.23 -14.33 22.57
CA SER A 127 6.95 -13.63 22.60
C SER A 127 7.11 -12.22 23.17
N SER A 128 7.11 -11.20 22.31
CA SER A 128 6.45 -9.89 22.56
C SER A 128 6.67 -8.87 21.45
N ASP A 129 7.78 -8.92 20.70
CA ASP A 129 8.18 -7.75 19.89
C ASP A 129 7.85 -7.85 18.39
N PHE A 130 7.40 -9.02 17.92
CA PHE A 130 7.15 -9.27 16.49
C PHE A 130 5.75 -9.80 16.15
N ASP A 131 4.90 -10.08 17.14
CA ASP A 131 3.62 -10.79 16.94
C ASP A 131 2.40 -9.86 16.82
N GLU A 132 2.39 -8.70 17.49
CA GLU A 132 1.24 -7.77 17.42
C GLU A 132 1.07 -7.08 16.05
N GLY A 133 2.06 -7.18 15.15
CA GLY A 133 2.02 -6.57 13.82
C GLY A 133 1.38 -7.43 12.71
N TYR A 134 1.15 -8.72 12.97
CA TYR A 134 0.65 -9.67 11.97
C TYR A 134 -0.80 -10.12 12.23
N ASP A 135 -1.27 -10.05 13.48
CA ASP A 135 -2.53 -10.67 13.93
C ASP A 135 -3.82 -10.03 13.39
N GLY A 136 -3.73 -8.98 12.60
CA GLY A 136 -4.84 -8.69 11.68
C GLY A 136 -4.43 -8.01 10.38
N VAL A 137 -3.26 -8.39 9.89
CA VAL A 137 -3.16 -8.75 8.47
C VAL A 137 -4.11 -9.94 8.20
N LEU A 138 -4.33 -10.82 9.18
CA LEU A 138 -5.36 -11.87 9.14
C LEU A 138 -6.80 -11.34 9.00
N ASN A 139 -7.12 -10.14 9.50
CA ASN A 139 -8.44 -9.50 9.31
C ASN A 139 -8.60 -8.85 7.92
N MET A 140 -7.54 -8.77 7.11
CA MET A 140 -7.71 -8.47 5.68
C MET A 140 -8.27 -9.67 4.89
N GLY A 141 -8.32 -10.87 5.47
CA GLY A 141 -8.87 -12.06 4.83
C GLY A 141 -10.40 -12.15 4.85
N GLU A 142 -11.06 -11.64 5.89
CA GLU A 142 -12.52 -11.80 6.04
C GLU A 142 -13.34 -10.61 5.50
N ASP A 143 -12.78 -9.39 5.49
CA ASP A 143 -13.50 -8.19 5.01
C ASP A 143 -13.10 -7.73 3.59
N ALA A 144 -12.05 -8.29 2.96
CA ALA A 144 -11.51 -7.75 1.70
C ALA A 144 -11.97 -8.44 0.41
N ILE A 145 -12.85 -9.46 0.48
CA ILE A 145 -13.43 -10.12 -0.72
C ILE A 145 -14.95 -10.28 -0.59
N SER A 146 -15.62 -9.31 0.03
CA SER A 146 -17.06 -9.10 -0.20
C SER A 146 -17.22 -8.01 -1.26
N PHE A 147 -18.07 -8.29 -2.25
CA PHE A 147 -18.27 -7.65 -3.57
C PHE A 147 -17.44 -8.21 -4.74
#